data_AF-A0A091Q881-F1
#
_entry.id   AF-A0A091Q881-F1
#
_cell.length_a   1.000
_cell.length_b   1.000
_cell.length_c   1.000
_cell.angle_alpha   90.00
_cell.angle_beta   90.00
_cell.angle_gamma   90.00
#
_symmetry.space_group_name_H-M   'P 1'
#
loop_
_entity.id
_entity.type
_entity.pdbx_description
1 polymer ?
#
loop_
_entity_poly.entity_id
_entity_poly.type
_entity_poly.pdbx_seq_one_letter_code
_entity_poly.pdbx_strand_id
1 'polypeptide(L)' 'SAEYPDLRKHNNCMASNLTPAIYARLCDKATPNGWTLDQCIQTGVDNPGHPFIKTVGMVAGDEETYEV' A
#
# COMPACT_ATOMS: atom_id res chain seq x y z
N SER A 1 -1.50 12.78 -7.20
CA SER A 1 -2.33 12.96 -6.01
C SER A 1 -1.48 13.61 -4.94
N ALA A 2 -2.01 14.58 -4.18
CA ALA A 2 -1.28 15.20 -3.07
C ALA A 2 -1.00 14.21 -1.92
N GLU A 3 -1.69 13.07 -1.91
CA GLU A 3 -1.68 12.06 -0.84
C GLU A 3 -0.69 10.90 -1.07
N TYR A 4 0.16 10.95 -2.10
CA TYR A 4 1.11 9.86 -2.35
C TYR A 4 2.16 9.76 -1.22
N PRO A 5 2.37 8.57 -0.61
CA PRO A 5 3.22 8.44 0.56
C PRO A 5 4.71 8.67 0.23
N ASP A 6 5.44 9.29 1.17
CA ASP A 6 6.90 9.38 1.07
C ASP A 6 7.55 8.06 1.49
N LEU A 7 8.02 7.31 0.51
CA LEU A 7 8.59 5.97 0.69
C LEU A 7 10.11 5.91 0.45
N ARG A 8 10.80 7.05 0.42
CA ARG A 8 12.23 7.14 0.05
C ARG A 8 13.17 6.35 0.97
N LYS A 9 12.75 6.01 2.19
CA LYS A 9 13.54 5.28 3.19
C LYS A 9 12.96 3.92 3.54
N HIS A 10 12.07 3.40 2.70
CA HIS A 10 11.33 2.17 2.97
C HIS A 10 11.95 0.97 2.24
N ASN A 11 12.02 -0.15 2.95
CA ASN A 11 12.47 -1.45 2.47
C ASN A 11 11.41 -2.52 2.76
N ASN A 12 10.28 -2.42 2.07
CA ASN A 12 9.25 -3.45 2.03
C ASN A 12 8.77 -3.65 0.57
N CYS A 13 8.07 -4.75 0.31
CA CYS A 13 7.63 -5.10 -1.05
C CYS A 13 6.65 -4.08 -1.62
N MET A 14 5.69 -3.61 -0.83
CA MET A 14 4.73 -2.57 -1.21
C MET A 14 5.46 -1.31 -1.71
N ALA A 15 6.42 -0.79 -0.93
CA ALA A 15 7.17 0.41 -1.30
C ALA A 15 8.05 0.25 -2.54
N SER A 16 8.51 -0.98 -2.82
CA SER A 16 9.28 -1.27 -4.05
C SER A 16 8.42 -1.33 -5.32
N ASN A 17 7.09 -1.48 -5.19
CA ASN A 17 6.17 -1.69 -6.31
C ASN A 17 5.14 -0.57 -6.47
N LEU A 18 4.83 0.17 -5.41
CA LEU A 18 3.89 1.28 -5.47
C LEU A 18 4.50 2.42 -6.29
N THR A 19 3.83 2.81 -7.38
CA THR A 19 4.20 3.96 -8.19
C THR A 19 3.12 5.03 -8.13
N PRO A 20 3.42 6.30 -8.44
CA PRO A 20 2.40 7.35 -8.50
C PRO A 20 1.25 7.01 -9.47
N ALA A 21 1.54 6.30 -10.56
CA ALA A 21 0.54 5.85 -11.52
C ALA A 21 -0.39 4.75 -10.97
N ILE A 22 0.17 3.75 -10.26
CA ILE A 22 -0.64 2.72 -9.59
C ILE A 22 -1.50 3.35 -8.49
N TYR A 23 -0.92 4.22 -7.66
CA TYR A 23 -1.64 4.91 -6.59
C TYR A 23 -2.80 5.74 -7.14
N ALA A 24 -2.55 6.60 -8.14
CA ALA A 24 -3.59 7.42 -8.74
C ALA A 24 -4.70 6.62 -9.42
N ARG A 25 -4.42 5.38 -9.88
CA ARG A 25 -5.44 4.51 -10.49
C ARG A 25 -6.33 3.83 -9.44
N LEU A 26 -5.82 3.62 -8.23
CA LEU A 26 -6.45 2.78 -7.22
C LEU A 26 -6.92 3.56 -5.97
N CYS A 27 -6.44 4.79 -5.75
CA CYS A 27 -6.73 5.56 -4.53
C CYS A 27 -8.23 5.86 -4.32
N ASP A 28 -9.00 5.99 -5.40
CA ASP A 28 -10.44 6.26 -5.33
C ASP A 28 -11.29 4.97 -5.32
N LYS A 29 -10.66 3.79 -5.38
CA LYS A 29 -11.35 2.52 -5.33
C LYS A 29 -11.55 2.06 -3.90
N ALA A 30 -12.67 1.39 -3.69
CA ALA A 30 -12.95 0.67 -2.47
C ALA A 30 -13.60 -0.68 -2.78
N THR A 31 -13.39 -1.65 -1.91
CA THR A 31 -14.11 -2.93 -1.93
C THR A 31 -15.59 -2.71 -1.61
N PRO A 32 -16.47 -3.71 -1.81
CA PRO A 32 -17.89 -3.60 -1.43
C PRO A 32 -18.12 -3.23 0.04
N ASN A 33 -17.17 -3.58 0.92
CA ASN A 33 -17.20 -3.24 2.34
C ASN A 33 -16.52 -1.91 2.68
N GLY A 34 -16.05 -1.17 1.67
CA GLY A 34 -15.42 0.14 1.85
C GLY A 34 -13.95 0.08 2.23
N TRP A 35 -13.25 -1.05 2.02
CA TRP A 35 -11.80 -1.14 2.26
C TRP A 35 -11.03 -0.49 1.11
N THR A 36 -10.04 0.36 1.43
CA THR A 36 -9.34 1.23 0.47
C THR A 36 -7.87 0.87 0.30
N LEU A 37 -7.24 1.38 -0.77
CA LEU A 37 -5.80 1.21 -0.99
C LEU A 37 -4.98 1.74 0.19
N ASP A 38 -5.34 2.91 0.75
CA ASP A 38 -4.59 3.53 1.85
C ASP A 38 -4.59 2.62 3.08
N GLN A 39 -5.74 2.02 3.42
CA GLN A 39 -5.84 1.05 4.50
C GLN A 39 -5.01 -0.21 4.23
N CYS A 40 -4.93 -0.67 2.97
CA CYS A 40 -4.08 -1.81 2.60
C CYS A 40 -2.60 -1.53 2.86
N ILE A 41 -2.12 -0.34 2.49
CA ILE A 41 -0.68 -0.02 2.51
C ILE A 41 -0.21 0.64 3.80
N GLN A 42 -1.12 1.06 4.69
CA GLN A 42 -0.81 1.82 5.90
C GLN A 42 0.32 1.16 6.73
N THR A 43 0.27 -0.16 6.91
CA THR A 43 1.31 -0.89 7.64
C THR A 43 2.69 -0.76 7.00
N GLY A 44 2.79 -0.72 5.67
CA GLY A 44 4.05 -0.51 4.97
C GLY A 44 4.49 0.94 4.93
N VAL A 45 3.58 1.90 5.05
CA VAL A 45 3.91 3.33 5.19
C VAL A 45 4.47 3.61 6.58
N ASP A 46 3.83 3.12 7.63
CA ASP A 46 4.22 3.37 9.02
C ASP A 46 5.46 2.58 9.45
N ASN A 47 5.74 1.46 8.78
CA ASN A 47 6.87 0.59 9.08
C ASN A 47 7.86 0.57 7.88
N PRO A 48 8.91 1.42 7.90
CA PRO A 48 9.92 1.47 6.84
C PRO A 48 10.67 0.15 6.61
N GLY A 49 10.51 -0.84 7.48
CA GLY A 49 11.07 -2.17 7.32
C GLY A 49 12.38 -2.36 8.08
N HIS A 50 13.12 -3.41 7.71
CA HIS A 50 14.35 -3.81 8.37
C HIS A 50 15.48 -3.99 7.34
N PRO A 51 16.75 -3.68 7.64
CA PRO A 51 17.85 -3.76 6.67
C PRO A 51 18.09 -5.17 6.11
N PHE A 52 17.78 -6.21 6.88
CA PHE A 52 18.11 -7.60 6.54
C PHE A 52 16.90 -8.46 6.15
N ILE A 53 15.70 -8.04 6.51
CA ILE A 53 14.46 -8.80 6.26
C ILE A 53 13.49 -7.87 5.57
N LYS A 54 13.05 -8.26 4.37
CA LYS A 54 12.08 -7.50 3.59
C LYS A 54 10.69 -7.98 3.91
N THR A 55 9.89 -7.12 4.54
CA THR A 55 8.48 -7.38 4.82
C THR A 55 7.61 -7.10 3.59
N VAL A 56 6.38 -7.61 3.59
CA VAL A 56 5.43 -7.35 2.49
C VAL A 56 5.01 -5.87 2.48
N GLY A 57 4.58 -5.33 3.62
CA GLY A 57 4.20 -3.91 3.74
C GLY A 57 2.79 -3.57 3.24
N MET A 58 1.90 -4.55 3.13
CA MET A 58 0.48 -4.32 2.90
C MET A 58 -0.36 -5.51 3.39
N VAL A 59 -1.65 -5.29 3.61
CA VAL A 59 -2.63 -6.29 4.06
C VAL A 59 -3.91 -6.21 3.24
N ALA A 60 -4.67 -7.31 3.21
CA ALA A 60 -6.03 -7.34 2.71
C ALA A 60 -7.03 -7.16 3.87
N GLY A 61 -8.06 -6.35 3.67
CA GLY A 61 -9.14 -6.16 4.66
C GLY A 61 -10.28 -7.15 4.49
N ASP A 62 -10.50 -7.60 3.26
CA ASP A 62 -11.51 -8.59 2.85
C ASP A 62 -11.04 -9.36 1.60
N GLU A 63 -11.85 -10.29 1.11
CA GLU A 63 -11.53 -11.14 -0.04
C GLU A 63 -11.40 -10.33 -1.33
N GLU A 64 -12.32 -9.39 -1.56
CA GLU A 64 -12.38 -8.54 -2.75
C GLU A 64 -11.17 -7.59 -2.86
N THR A 65 -10.47 -7.33 -1.75
CA THR A 65 -9.23 -6.53 -1.76
C THR A 65 -8.18 -7.08 -2.75
N TYR A 66 -8.17 -8.38 -3.02
CA TYR A 66 -7.23 -8.98 -3.97
C TYR A 66 -7.61 -8.75 -5.44
N GLU A 67 -8.85 -8.36 -5.75
CA GLU A 67 -9.34 -8.16 -7.12
C GLU A 67 -9.51 -6.69 -7.53
N VAL A 68 -9.90 -5.82 -6.59
CA VAL A 68 -10.34 -4.42 -6.85
C VAL A 68 -9.25 -3.51 -7.44
#